data_AF-K9B6S8-F1
#
_entry.id   AF-K9B6S8-F1
#
_cell.length_a   1.000
_cell.length_b   1.000
_cell.length_c   1.000
_cell.angle_alpha   90.00
_cell.angle_beta   90.00
_cell.angle_gamma   90.00
#
_symmetry.space_group_name_H-M   'P 1'
#
loop_
_entity.id
_entity.type
_entity.pdbx_description
1 polymer ?
#
loop_
_entity_poly.entity_id
_entity_poly.type
_entity_poly.pdbx_seq_one_letter_code
_entity_poly.pdbx_strand_id
1 'polypeptide(L)'
;MSAGMWISLILGAAIVVLLLIFILQNNVPADFQYFGWQFQLPLGVAMLFAAIGGIFVAGIIGSVRIFVLSRRLKKIERSGR
;
A
#
# COMPACT_ATOMS: atom_id res chain seq x y z
N MET A 1 -15.62 11.30 -15.52
CA MET A 1 -14.61 10.46 -14.84
C MET A 1 -13.34 10.49 -15.69
N SER A 2 -12.19 10.88 -15.13
CA SER A 2 -10.94 11.00 -15.91
C SER A 2 -10.39 9.63 -16.30
N ALA A 3 -9.72 9.53 -17.46
CA ALA A 3 -9.11 8.28 -17.94
C ALA A 3 -8.13 7.65 -16.92
N GLY A 4 -7.46 8.48 -16.11
CA GLY A 4 -6.57 8.03 -15.04
C GLY A 4 -7.26 7.18 -13.96
N MET A 5 -8.54 7.42 -13.67
CA MET A 5 -9.30 6.62 -12.70
C MET A 5 -9.50 5.18 -13.20
N TRP A 6 -9.92 5.02 -14.45
CA TRP A 6 -10.12 3.69 -15.06
C TRP A 6 -8.82 2.90 -15.20
N ILE A 7 -7.72 3.58 -15.56
CA ILE A 7 -6.38 2.95 -15.62
C ILE A 7 -5.95 2.46 -14.23
N SER A 8 -6.17 3.26 -13.18
CA SER A 8 -5.84 2.85 -11.81
C SER A 8 -6.66 1.65 -11.32
N LEU A 9 -7.95 1.57 -11.71
CA LEU A 9 -8.81 0.44 -11.37
C LEU A 9 -8.37 -0.84 -12.06
N ILE A 10 -8.05 -0.77 -13.35
CA ILE A 10 -7.57 -1.93 -14.12
C ILE A 10 -6.24 -2.42 -13.54
N LEU A 11 -5.31 -1.51 -13.24
CA LEU A 11 -4.02 -1.86 -12.66
C LEU A 11 -4.17 -2.49 -11.28
N GLY A 12 -5.05 -1.94 -10.43
CA GLY A 12 -5.37 -2.50 -9.12
C GLY A 12 -5.96 -3.91 -9.22
N ALA A 13 -6.92 -4.12 -10.12
CA ALA A 13 -7.52 -5.43 -10.36
C ALA A 13 -6.48 -6.46 -10.87
N ALA A 14 -5.59 -6.06 -11.77
CA ALA A 14 -4.52 -6.92 -12.27
C ALA A 14 -3.57 -7.36 -11.13
N ILE A 15 -3.20 -6.44 -10.24
CA ILE A 15 -2.41 -6.75 -9.05
C ILE A 15 -3.16 -7.78 -8.19
N VAL A 16 -4.44 -7.56 -7.86
CA VAL A 16 -5.24 -8.49 -7.05
C VAL A 16 -5.25 -9.89 -7.65
N VAL A 17 -5.41 -10.02 -8.96
CA VAL A 17 -5.37 -11.32 -9.66
C VAL A 17 -4.01 -12.00 -9.49
N LEU A 18 -2.90 -11.28 -9.69
CA LEU A 18 -1.56 -11.83 -9.50
C LEU A 18 -1.33 -12.29 -8.05
N LEU A 19 -1.83 -11.53 -7.08
CA LEU A 19 -1.75 -11.90 -5.66
C LEU A 19 -2.56 -13.17 -5.37
N LEU A 20 -3.78 -13.30 -5.94
CA LEU A 20 -4.58 -14.51 -5.79
C LEU A 20 -3.88 -15.74 -6.35
N ILE A 21 -3.30 -15.63 -7.55
CA ILE A 21 -2.51 -16.71 -8.16
C ILE A 21 -1.36 -17.10 -7.22
N PHE A 22 -0.63 -16.11 -6.70
CA PHE A 22 0.47 -16.33 -5.78
C PHE A 22 0.05 -17.04 -4.49
N ILE A 23 -1.05 -16.62 -3.85
CA ILE A 23 -1.61 -17.29 -2.64
C ILE A 23 -2.00 -18.73 -2.94
N LEU A 24 -2.72 -18.96 -4.05
CA LEU A 24 -3.25 -20.27 -4.40
C LEU A 24 -2.14 -21.26 -4.75
N GLN A 25 -1.08 -20.80 -5.42
CA GLN A 25 0.07 -21.64 -5.78
C GLN A 25 1.06 -21.85 -4.63
N ASN A 26 1.20 -20.88 -3.72
CA ASN A 26 2.17 -20.92 -2.61
C ASN A 26 1.48 -21.10 -1.26
N ASN A 27 0.49 -22.00 -1.20
CA ASN A 27 -0.23 -22.34 0.04
C ASN A 27 0.58 -23.31 0.92
N VAL A 28 1.83 -22.97 1.21
CA VAL A 28 2.69 -23.74 2.12
C VAL A 28 2.61 -23.09 3.50
N PRO A 29 2.12 -23.82 4.53
CA PRO A 29 2.08 -23.30 5.90
C PRO A 29 3.50 -22.97 6.37
N ALA A 30 3.72 -21.75 6.84
CA ALA A 30 4.98 -21.34 7.45
C ALA A 30 4.73 -20.86 8.88
N ASP A 31 5.61 -21.27 9.79
CA ASP A 31 5.61 -20.79 11.18
C ASP A 31 6.18 -19.37 11.23
N PHE A 32 5.41 -18.45 11.80
CA PHE A 32 5.82 -17.08 12.05
C PHE A 32 5.86 -16.80 13.55
N GLN A 33 6.94 -16.13 13.97
CA GLN A 33 7.05 -15.53 15.30
C GLN A 33 7.11 -14.02 15.15
N TYR A 34 6.13 -13.33 15.73
CA TYR A 34 6.04 -11.87 15.67
C TYR A 34 5.69 -11.31 17.04
N PHE A 35 6.59 -10.52 17.62
CA PHE A 35 6.41 -9.89 18.94
C PHE A 35 5.94 -10.85 20.07
N GLY A 36 6.45 -12.09 20.06
CA GLY A 36 6.10 -13.11 21.07
C GLY A 36 4.85 -13.93 20.75
N TRP A 37 4.15 -13.64 19.65
CA TRP A 37 3.07 -14.49 19.14
C TRP A 37 3.60 -15.47 18.11
N GLN A 38 3.17 -16.73 18.23
CA GLN A 38 3.38 -17.78 17.24
C GLN A 38 2.08 -18.04 16.50
N PHE A 39 2.13 -18.03 15.18
CA PHE A 39 1.00 -18.39 14.33
C PHE A 39 1.50 -18.97 13.01
N GLN A 40 0.63 -19.75 12.36
CA GLN A 40 0.90 -20.31 11.05
C GLN A 40 0.10 -19.55 10.01
N LEU A 41 0.79 -19.02 9.03
CA LEU A 41 0.19 -18.37 7.86
C LEU A 41 0.87 -18.92 6.62
N PRO A 42 0.14 -19.17 5.52
CA PRO A 42 0.77 -19.52 4.27
C PRO A 42 1.76 -18.43 3.88
N LEU A 43 2.96 -18.81 3.45
CA LEU A 43 4.04 -17.89 3.10
C LEU A 43 3.54 -16.79 2.14
N GLY A 44 2.70 -17.19 1.17
CA GLY A 44 2.12 -16.27 0.22
C GLY A 44 1.31 -15.15 0.88
N VAL A 45 0.47 -15.49 1.86
CA VAL A 45 -0.38 -14.55 2.58
C VAL A 45 0.47 -13.57 3.42
N ALA A 46 1.52 -14.05 4.07
CA ALA A 46 2.43 -13.20 4.84
C ALA A 46 3.12 -12.13 3.97
N MET A 47 3.56 -12.50 2.76
CA MET A 47 4.15 -11.55 1.82
C MET A 47 3.14 -10.49 1.33
N LEU A 48 1.87 -10.85 1.18
CA LEU A 48 0.82 -9.87 0.84
C LEU A 48 0.61 -8.84 1.95
N PHE A 49 0.54 -9.28 3.20
CA PHE A 49 0.44 -8.36 4.34
C PHE A 49 1.65 -7.42 4.42
N ALA A 50 2.85 -7.94 4.14
CA ALA A 50 4.05 -7.11 4.06
C ALA A 50 3.96 -6.05 2.95
N ALA A 51 3.50 -6.43 1.76
CA ALA A 51 3.28 -5.50 0.64
C ALA A 51 2.23 -4.42 0.97
N ILE A 52 1.12 -4.81 1.58
CA ILE A 52 0.06 -3.89 2.04
C ILE A 52 0.63 -2.92 3.09
N GLY A 53 1.41 -3.42 4.05
CA GLY A 53 2.13 -2.58 5.02
C GLY A 53 3.02 -1.54 4.34
N GLY A 54 3.75 -1.94 3.29
CA GLY A 54 4.55 -1.04 2.46
C GLY A 54 3.72 0.06 1.79
N ILE A 55 2.53 -0.28 1.27
CA ILE A 55 1.59 0.70 0.67
C ILE A 55 1.11 1.69 1.73
N PHE A 56 0.75 1.24 2.93
CA PHE A 56 0.36 2.13 4.02
C PHE A 56 1.46 3.11 4.38
N VAL A 57 2.71 2.63 4.53
CA VAL A 57 3.87 3.49 4.81
C VAL A 57 4.07 4.50 3.69
N ALA A 58 4.06 4.06 2.43
CA ALA A 58 4.20 4.95 1.28
C ALA A 58 3.07 5.98 1.20
N GLY A 59 1.82 5.56 1.48
CA GLY A 59 0.65 6.41 1.54
C GLY A 59 0.79 7.50 2.59
N ILE A 60 1.20 7.14 3.82
CA ILE A 60 1.44 8.10 4.91
C ILE A 60 2.51 9.12 4.49
N ILE A 61 3.64 8.67 3.96
CA ILE A 61 4.72 9.55 3.51
C ILE A 61 4.22 10.50 2.41
N GLY A 62 3.49 9.98 1.42
CA GLY A 62 2.90 10.76 0.35
C GLY A 62 1.91 11.81 0.86
N SER A 63 1.01 11.43 1.75
CA SER A 63 0.04 12.34 2.39
C SER A 63 0.74 13.46 3.15
N VAL A 64 1.79 13.14 3.93
CA VAL A 64 2.58 14.15 4.65
C VAL A 64 3.22 15.14 3.67
N ARG A 65 3.82 14.66 2.56
CA ARG A 65 4.42 15.55 1.55
C ARG A 65 3.40 16.50 0.92
N ILE A 66 2.23 15.98 0.53
CA ILE A 66 1.15 16.79 -0.05
C ILE A 66 0.66 17.83 0.96
N PHE A 67 0.51 17.43 2.22
CA PHE A 67 0.09 18.33 3.29
C PHE A 67 1.11 19.44 3.56
N VAL A 68 2.41 19.11 3.62
CA VAL A 68 3.48 20.10 3.80
C VAL A 68 3.53 21.06 2.62
N LEU A 69 3.42 20.57 1.38
CA LEU A 69 3.40 21.41 0.19
C LEU A 69 2.22 22.38 0.20
N SER A 70 1.01 21.89 0.52
CA SER A 70 -0.19 22.73 0.59
C SER A 70 -0.07 23.84 1.64
N ARG A 71 0.56 23.57 2.79
CA ARG A 71 0.86 24.60 3.81
C ARG A 71 1.86 25.64 3.32
N ARG A 72 2.92 25.22 2.63
CA ARG A 72 3.93 26.14 2.06
C ARG A 72 3.32 27.06 1.01
N LEU A 73 2.51 26.53 0.10
CA LEU A 73 1.80 27.32 -0.91
C LEU A 73 0.89 28.39 -0.28
N LYS A 74 0.09 28.01 0.73
CA LYS A 74 -0.74 28.96 1.49
C LYS A 74 0.06 30.05 2.20
N LYS A 75 1.29 29.75 2.66
CA LYS A 75 2.16 30.73 3.33
C LYS A 75 2.76 31.71 2.33
N ILE A 76 3.16 31.24 1.14
CA ILE A 76 3.66 32.08 0.05
C ILE A 76 2.58 33.07 -0.39
N GLU A 77 1.34 32.60 -0.56
CA GLU A 77 0.20 33.44 -0.97
C GLU A 77 -0.12 34.58 0.02
N ARG A 78 0.11 34.37 1.32
CA ARG A 78 -0.10 35.40 2.34
C ARG A 78 1.06 36.39 2.46
N SER A 79 2.27 36.01 2.04
CA SER A 79 3.45 36.87 2.13
C SER A 79 3.64 37.77 0.92
N GLY A 80 2.90 37.52 -0.17
CA GLY A 80 2.84 38.35 -1.38
C GLY A 80 1.66 39.33 -1.42
N ARG A 81 0.91 39.48 -0.32
CA ARG A 81 -0.08 40.54 -0.09
C ARG A 81 0.44 41.46 0.99
#